data_AF-A0A4U7CPK7-F1
#
_entry.id   AF-A0A4U7CPK7-F1
#
_cell.length_a   1.000
_cell.length_b   1.000
_cell.length_c   1.000
_cell.angle_alpha   90.00
_cell.angle_beta   90.00
_cell.angle_gamma   90.00
#
_symmetry.space_group_name_H-M   'P 1'
#
loop_
_entity.id
_entity.type
_entity.pdbx_description
1 polymer ?
#
loop_
_entity_poly.entity_id
_entity_poly.type
_entity_poly.pdbx_seq_one_letter_code
_entity_poly.pdbx_strand_id
1 'polypeptide(L)'
;MVFLRPLAALPVVGVVADGRTYRRLLYLLIAVPLWVVYSGFVTFALAFGLVFSVVLVGVGVLIGAVVASRIAAGLERWLANSLLGTDLVAPDDLQAPATDGSAGAVATVGAYLSAPSTWRGLGFVSLKFWVTVLALAPLAVLARSLALVGAPVRYPYAPQFGEVNGEPAVWAIDTAPEAALATGVGVVGLLVGLHLTNLIAGGARLMAVALLGESDESDGGDDGDRVTVERDGDREVADDPDGSDDRGADSDGEPDADGFQFDADPADPDPDPDDRG
;
A
#
# COMPACT_ATOMS: atom_id res chain seq x y z
N MET A 1 24.34 36.39 17.93
CA MET A 1 24.43 34.94 18.15
C MET A 1 23.61 34.29 17.04
N VAL A 2 24.27 33.70 16.03
CA VAL A 2 23.60 33.08 14.89
C VAL A 2 23.10 31.72 15.35
N PHE A 3 21.79 31.56 15.52
CA PHE A 3 21.18 30.25 15.69
C PHE A 3 21.43 29.46 14.40
N LEU A 4 22.40 28.55 14.43
CA LEU A 4 22.53 27.51 13.42
C LEU A 4 21.21 26.73 13.47
N ARG A 5 20.32 26.96 12.50
CA ARG A 5 19.18 26.06 12.31
C ARG A 5 19.75 24.64 12.23
N PRO A 6 19.22 23.68 12.99
CA PRO A 6 19.72 22.32 12.93
C PRO A 6 19.68 21.89 11.47
N LEU A 7 20.79 21.40 10.92
CA LEU A 7 20.89 21.02 9.50
C LEU A 7 19.82 19.97 9.11
N ALA A 8 19.28 19.25 10.11
CA ALA A 8 18.12 18.38 9.98
C ALA A 8 16.81 19.09 9.55
N ALA A 9 16.70 20.40 9.75
CA ALA A 9 15.55 21.19 9.29
C ALA A 9 15.61 21.53 7.79
N LEU A 10 16.74 21.29 7.12
CA LEU A 10 16.82 21.44 5.67
C LEU A 10 16.24 20.18 5.02
N PRO A 11 15.25 20.28 4.12
CA PRO A 11 14.55 19.11 3.54
C PRO A 11 15.50 18.16 2.80
N VAL A 12 16.59 18.68 2.25
CA VAL A 12 17.59 17.89 1.51
C VAL A 12 18.43 17.00 2.43
N VAL A 13 18.81 17.50 3.62
CA VAL A 13 19.69 16.80 4.58
C VAL A 13 18.90 16.07 5.66
N GLY A 14 17.71 16.57 6.01
CA GLY A 14 16.80 15.97 6.98
C GLY A 14 16.41 14.54 6.64
N VAL A 15 16.48 14.16 5.35
CA VAL A 15 16.24 12.79 4.89
C VAL A 15 17.14 11.75 5.56
N VAL A 16 18.36 12.15 5.93
CA VAL A 16 19.34 11.30 6.63
C VAL A 16 18.98 11.11 8.10
N ALA A 17 18.36 12.12 8.72
CA ALA A 17 17.95 12.04 10.13
C ALA A 17 16.54 11.42 10.32
N ASP A 18 15.76 11.31 9.25
CA ASP A 18 14.40 10.78 9.31
C ASP A 18 14.38 9.24 9.35
N GLY A 19 13.92 8.69 10.47
CA GLY A 19 13.71 7.25 10.67
C GLY A 19 12.80 6.60 9.62
N ARG A 20 11.87 7.36 9.01
CA ARG A 20 10.97 6.85 7.96
C ARG A 20 11.73 6.50 6.68
N THR A 21 12.80 7.23 6.35
CA THR A 21 13.66 6.94 5.18
C THR A 21 14.28 5.55 5.30
N TYR A 22 14.74 5.17 6.49
CA TYR A 22 15.36 3.86 6.71
C TYR A 22 14.36 2.71 6.67
N ARG A 23 13.13 2.93 7.14
CA ARG A 23 12.04 1.93 6.99
C ARG A 23 11.68 1.72 5.52
N ARG A 24 11.60 2.82 4.74
CA ARG A 24 11.37 2.78 3.29
C ARG A 24 12.51 2.09 2.55
N LEU A 25 13.76 2.37 2.94
CA LEU A 25 14.93 1.66 2.41
C LEU A 25 14.86 0.16 2.71
N LEU A 26 14.51 -0.20 3.94
CA LEU A 26 14.35 -1.60 4.35
C LEU A 26 13.24 -2.30 3.55
N TYR A 27 12.12 -1.61 3.31
CA TYR A 27 11.06 -2.13 2.44
C TYR A 27 11.57 -2.44 1.03
N LEU A 28 12.32 -1.53 0.41
CA LEU A 28 12.91 -1.75 -0.91
C LEU A 28 13.97 -2.87 -0.90
N LEU A 29 14.76 -2.98 0.17
CA LEU A 29 15.74 -4.05 0.32
C LEU A 29 15.08 -5.43 0.42
N ILE A 30 13.96 -5.55 1.14
CA ILE A 30 13.17 -6.79 1.25
C ILE A 30 12.37 -7.06 -0.04
N ALA A 31 11.97 -6.02 -0.77
CA ALA A 31 11.26 -6.17 -2.04
C ALA A 31 12.06 -6.94 -3.11
N VAL A 32 13.40 -6.84 -3.08
CA VAL A 32 14.29 -7.56 -4.01
C VAL A 32 14.22 -9.09 -3.84
N PRO A 33 14.51 -9.68 -2.67
CA PRO A 33 14.39 -11.12 -2.47
C PRO A 33 12.94 -11.61 -2.56
N LEU A 34 11.96 -10.83 -2.09
CA LEU A 34 10.55 -11.22 -2.23
C LEU A 34 10.12 -11.34 -3.67
N TRP A 35 10.59 -10.44 -4.55
CA TRP A 35 10.29 -10.55 -5.96
C TRP A 35 10.79 -11.87 -6.54
N VAL A 36 12.01 -12.30 -6.22
CA VAL A 36 12.55 -13.59 -6.69
C VAL A 36 11.65 -14.76 -6.26
N VAL A 37 11.20 -14.74 -5.01
CA VAL A 37 10.29 -15.75 -4.46
C VAL A 37 8.95 -15.75 -5.19
N TYR A 38 8.31 -14.59 -5.34
CA TYR A 38 7.02 -14.47 -6.01
C TYR A 38 7.11 -14.84 -7.48
N SER A 39 8.11 -14.34 -8.21
CA SER A 39 8.28 -14.63 -9.64
C SER A 39 8.56 -16.11 -9.87
N GLY A 40 9.40 -16.73 -9.02
CA GLY A 40 9.69 -18.16 -9.10
C GLY A 40 8.44 -19.00 -8.85
N PHE A 41 7.68 -18.68 -7.81
CA PHE A 41 6.43 -19.36 -7.48
C PHE A 41 5.38 -19.20 -8.58
N VAL A 42 5.13 -17.99 -9.06
CA VAL A 42 4.14 -17.72 -10.12
C VAL A 42 4.54 -18.41 -11.41
N THR A 43 5.80 -18.32 -11.82
CA THR A 43 6.29 -18.98 -13.04
C THR A 43 6.16 -20.49 -12.94
N PHE A 44 6.55 -21.08 -11.79
CA PHE A 44 6.38 -22.50 -11.54
C PHE A 44 4.90 -22.90 -11.59
N ALA A 45 4.05 -22.22 -10.83
CA ALA A 45 2.64 -22.55 -10.73
C ALA A 45 1.92 -22.44 -12.07
N LEU A 46 2.22 -21.41 -12.86
CA LEU A 46 1.63 -21.23 -14.19
C LEU A 46 2.16 -22.26 -15.20
N ALA A 47 3.48 -22.43 -15.29
CA ALA A 47 4.07 -23.36 -16.26
C ALA A 47 3.70 -24.82 -15.92
N PHE A 48 3.96 -25.25 -14.68
CA PHE A 48 3.63 -26.59 -14.22
C PHE A 48 2.12 -26.81 -14.20
N GLY A 49 1.36 -25.86 -13.66
CA GLY A 49 -0.09 -25.95 -13.57
C GLY A 49 -0.76 -26.05 -14.93
N LEU A 50 -0.30 -25.28 -15.92
CA LEU A 50 -0.85 -25.34 -17.28
C LEU A 50 -0.48 -26.64 -17.99
N VAL A 51 0.80 -27.07 -17.93
CA VAL A 51 1.27 -28.31 -18.57
C VAL A 51 0.58 -29.54 -17.98
N PHE A 52 0.43 -29.62 -16.66
CA PHE A 52 -0.19 -30.76 -15.98
C PHE A 52 -1.71 -30.63 -15.83
N SER A 53 -2.33 -29.56 -16.36
CA SER A 53 -3.79 -29.37 -16.30
C SER A 53 -4.55 -30.50 -16.99
N VAL A 54 -3.96 -31.09 -18.04
CA VAL A 54 -4.53 -32.21 -18.82
C VAL A 54 -4.82 -33.44 -17.95
N VAL A 55 -4.06 -33.64 -16.86
CA VAL A 55 -4.21 -34.78 -15.94
C VAL A 55 -4.89 -34.34 -14.63
N LEU A 56 -5.56 -33.18 -14.61
CA LEU A 56 -6.17 -32.52 -13.44
C LEU A 56 -5.21 -32.12 -12.30
N VAL A 57 -4.02 -32.72 -12.20
CA VAL A 57 -2.98 -32.35 -11.23
C VAL A 57 -2.62 -30.87 -11.32
N GLY A 58 -2.47 -30.36 -12.54
CA GLY A 58 -2.14 -28.96 -12.77
C GLY A 58 -3.25 -27.99 -12.33
N VAL A 59 -4.52 -28.41 -12.38
CA VAL A 59 -5.65 -27.60 -11.88
C VAL A 59 -5.53 -27.41 -10.37
N GLY A 60 -5.17 -28.46 -9.63
CA GLY A 60 -4.89 -28.36 -8.18
C GLY A 60 -3.76 -27.39 -7.85
N VAL A 61 -2.69 -27.40 -8.65
CA VAL A 61 -1.56 -26.45 -8.51
C VAL A 61 -2.00 -25.01 -8.78
N LEU A 62 -2.81 -24.77 -9.81
CA LEU A 62 -3.34 -23.43 -10.11
C LEU A 62 -4.26 -22.91 -9.01
N ILE A 63 -5.10 -23.77 -8.43
CA ILE A 63 -5.93 -23.42 -7.26
C ILE A 63 -5.03 -23.06 -6.06
N GLY A 64 -4.01 -23.88 -5.78
CA GLY A 64 -3.02 -23.57 -4.76
C GLY A 64 -2.31 -22.24 -4.99
N ALA A 65 -2.06 -21.87 -6.25
CA ALA A 65 -1.46 -20.59 -6.62
C ALA A 65 -2.37 -19.40 -6.32
N VAL A 66 -3.68 -19.53 -6.51
CA VAL A 66 -4.67 -18.52 -6.12
C VAL A 66 -4.69 -18.33 -4.59
N VAL A 67 -4.64 -19.42 -3.82
CA VAL A 67 -4.57 -19.34 -2.36
C VAL A 67 -3.24 -18.72 -1.90
N ALA A 68 -2.13 -19.13 -2.49
CA ALA A 68 -0.82 -18.58 -2.17
C ALA A 68 -0.70 -17.09 -2.51
N SER A 69 -1.33 -16.63 -3.60
CA SER A 69 -1.33 -15.20 -3.95
C SER A 69 -2.08 -14.35 -2.91
N ARG A 70 -3.12 -14.89 -2.25
CA ARG A 70 -3.81 -14.24 -1.12
C ARG A 70 -2.89 -14.12 0.09
N ILE A 71 -2.13 -15.16 0.41
CA ILE A 71 -1.13 -15.13 1.50
C ILE A 71 -0.05 -14.08 1.18
N ALA A 72 0.45 -14.05 -0.06
CA ALA A 72 1.41 -13.05 -0.50
C ALA A 72 0.86 -11.62 -0.39
N ALA A 73 -0.40 -11.39 -0.78
CA ALA A 73 -1.07 -10.10 -0.60
C ALA A 73 -1.19 -9.72 0.89
N GLY A 74 -1.46 -10.68 1.78
CA GLY A 74 -1.46 -10.46 3.24
C GLY A 74 -0.08 -10.05 3.78
N LEU A 75 0.99 -10.73 3.34
CA LEU A 75 2.36 -10.38 3.70
C LEU A 75 2.72 -8.96 3.21
N GLU A 76 2.30 -8.59 2.00
CA GLU A 76 2.55 -7.26 1.44
C GLU A 76 1.79 -6.15 2.19
N ARG A 77 0.55 -6.42 2.67
CA ARG A 77 -0.15 -5.50 3.58
C ARG A 77 0.62 -5.32 4.89
N TRP A 78 1.08 -6.42 5.49
CA TRP A 78 1.86 -6.36 6.73
C TRP A 78 3.16 -5.55 6.56
N LEU A 79 3.88 -5.75 5.44
CA LEU A 79 5.07 -4.97 5.10
C LEU A 79 4.74 -3.49 4.89
N ALA A 80 3.65 -3.20 4.18
CA ALA A 80 3.19 -1.84 3.96
C ALA A 80 2.89 -1.14 5.29
N ASN A 81 2.13 -1.80 6.17
CA ASN A 81 1.76 -1.21 7.45
C ASN A 81 2.99 -0.99 8.33
N SER A 82 3.88 -1.98 8.41
CA SER A 82 5.07 -1.93 9.26
C SER A 82 6.11 -0.90 8.78
N LEU A 83 6.33 -0.78 7.47
CA LEU A 83 7.48 -0.06 6.91
C LEU A 83 7.12 1.22 6.14
N LEU A 84 5.92 1.29 5.56
CA LEU A 84 5.46 2.43 4.76
C LEU A 84 4.48 3.35 5.52
N GLY A 85 4.01 2.94 6.70
CA GLY A 85 3.06 3.72 7.50
C GLY A 85 1.71 3.78 6.81
N THR A 86 1.15 2.60 6.55
CA THR A 86 -0.23 2.41 6.10
C THR A 86 -0.99 1.63 7.16
N ASP A 87 -2.32 1.67 7.10
CA ASP A 87 -3.19 0.92 8.00
C ASP A 87 -4.19 0.12 7.16
N LEU A 88 -3.65 -0.78 6.34
CA LEU A 88 -4.42 -1.60 5.40
C LEU A 88 -5.05 -2.78 6.12
N VAL A 89 -6.36 -2.96 5.97
CA VAL A 89 -7.12 -4.11 6.47
C VAL A 89 -7.27 -5.19 5.41
N ALA A 90 -7.44 -6.44 5.85
CA ALA A 90 -7.72 -7.56 4.95
C ALA A 90 -9.15 -7.42 4.36
N PRO A 91 -9.35 -7.64 3.06
CA PRO A 91 -10.68 -7.58 2.45
C PRO A 91 -11.60 -8.70 2.95
N ASP A 92 -12.82 -8.34 3.33
CA ASP A 92 -13.91 -9.25 3.75
C ASP A 92 -14.86 -9.60 2.59
N ASP A 93 -14.31 -9.83 1.38
CA ASP A 93 -15.10 -10.06 0.16
C ASP A 93 -15.31 -11.54 -0.18
N LEU A 94 -14.84 -12.45 0.68
CA LEU A 94 -15.03 -13.89 0.52
C LEU A 94 -16.32 -14.32 1.23
N GLN A 95 -17.40 -14.49 0.47
CA GLN A 95 -18.60 -15.18 0.99
C GLN A 95 -18.29 -16.67 1.16
N ALA A 96 -18.55 -17.20 2.36
CA ALA A 96 -18.37 -18.63 2.63
C ALA A 96 -19.25 -19.47 1.69
N PRO A 97 -18.72 -20.50 1.01
CA PRO A 97 -19.52 -21.38 0.18
C PRO A 97 -20.60 -22.07 1.02
N ALA A 98 -21.83 -22.14 0.49
CA ALA A 98 -22.90 -22.93 1.09
C ALA A 98 -22.42 -24.38 1.30
N THR A 99 -22.67 -24.90 2.50
CA THR A 99 -22.17 -26.20 2.97
C THR A 99 -23.03 -27.34 2.43
N ASP A 100 -22.98 -27.59 1.14
CA ASP A 100 -23.61 -28.72 0.47
C ASP A 100 -22.51 -29.56 -0.20
N GLY A 101 -22.16 -30.65 0.48
CA GLY A 101 -20.86 -31.34 0.48
C GLY A 101 -20.36 -32.02 -0.81
N SER A 102 -20.90 -31.72 -1.99
CA SER A 102 -20.40 -32.25 -3.27
C SER A 102 -20.00 -31.18 -4.30
N ALA A 103 -20.42 -29.92 -4.10
CA ALA A 103 -20.04 -28.78 -4.93
C ALA A 103 -18.95 -27.89 -4.28
N GLY A 104 -18.54 -28.20 -3.05
CA GLY A 104 -17.75 -27.31 -2.20
C GLY A 104 -16.42 -26.83 -2.78
N ALA A 105 -15.60 -27.69 -3.39
CA ALA A 105 -14.28 -27.28 -3.90
C ALA A 105 -14.37 -26.35 -5.12
N VAL A 106 -15.23 -26.69 -6.09
CA VAL A 106 -15.44 -25.86 -7.29
C VAL A 106 -16.16 -24.56 -6.92
N ALA A 107 -17.13 -24.60 -6.01
CA ALA A 107 -17.79 -23.42 -5.48
C ALA A 107 -16.83 -22.51 -4.71
N THR A 108 -15.90 -23.09 -3.93
CA THR A 108 -14.84 -22.34 -3.25
C THR A 108 -13.94 -21.64 -4.26
N VAL A 109 -13.42 -22.37 -5.26
CA VAL A 109 -12.59 -21.77 -6.32
C VAL A 109 -13.35 -20.68 -7.07
N GLY A 110 -14.63 -20.91 -7.39
CA GLY A 110 -15.52 -19.91 -7.98
C GLY A 110 -15.65 -18.65 -7.12
N ALA A 111 -15.82 -18.80 -5.80
CA ALA A 111 -15.86 -17.68 -4.86
C ALA A 111 -14.55 -16.89 -4.84
N TYR A 112 -13.39 -17.57 -4.81
CA TYR A 112 -12.08 -16.91 -4.88
C TYR A 112 -11.86 -16.18 -6.21
N LEU A 113 -12.26 -16.74 -7.34
CA LEU A 113 -12.09 -16.10 -8.65
C LEU A 113 -13.09 -14.96 -8.88
N SER A 114 -14.26 -15.02 -8.25
CA SER A 114 -15.28 -13.97 -8.34
C SER A 114 -14.99 -12.79 -7.42
N ALA A 115 -14.21 -13.02 -6.34
CA ALA A 115 -13.83 -11.98 -5.40
C ALA A 115 -12.89 -10.93 -6.06
N PRO A 116 -13.28 -9.64 -6.11
CA PRO A 116 -12.47 -8.58 -6.71
C PRO A 116 -11.08 -8.46 -6.10
N SER A 117 -10.92 -8.73 -4.80
CA SER A 117 -9.63 -8.62 -4.11
C SER A 117 -8.59 -9.63 -4.60
N THR A 118 -8.99 -10.77 -5.18
CA THR A 118 -8.05 -11.71 -5.83
C THR A 118 -7.35 -11.03 -7.01
N TRP A 119 -8.13 -10.35 -7.86
CA TRP A 119 -7.61 -9.68 -9.05
C TRP A 119 -6.80 -8.44 -8.69
N ARG A 120 -7.20 -7.68 -7.66
CA ARG A 120 -6.41 -6.55 -7.17
C ARG A 120 -5.09 -7.01 -6.55
N GLY A 121 -5.10 -8.11 -5.79
CA GLY A 121 -3.88 -8.75 -5.27
C GLY A 121 -2.95 -9.21 -6.39
N LEU A 122 -3.48 -9.82 -7.45
CA LEU A 122 -2.69 -10.23 -8.61
C LEU A 122 -2.12 -9.02 -9.38
N GLY A 123 -2.91 -7.96 -9.53
CA GLY A 123 -2.47 -6.68 -10.10
C GLY A 123 -1.35 -6.06 -9.26
N PHE A 124 -1.45 -6.11 -7.93
CA PHE A 124 -0.38 -5.65 -7.03
C PHE A 124 0.91 -6.45 -7.25
N VAL A 125 0.84 -7.79 -7.25
CA VAL A 125 2.02 -8.65 -7.47
C VAL A 125 2.66 -8.40 -8.83
N SER A 126 1.84 -8.14 -9.86
CA SER A 126 2.32 -7.81 -11.20
C SER A 126 3.03 -6.46 -11.24
N LEU A 127 2.49 -5.44 -10.57
CA LEU A 127 3.08 -4.10 -10.53
C LEU A 127 4.29 -4.01 -9.58
N LYS A 128 4.33 -4.88 -8.56
CA LYS A 128 5.46 -5.07 -7.64
C LYS A 128 6.77 -5.38 -8.36
N PHE A 129 6.73 -6.09 -9.50
CA PHE A 129 7.90 -6.30 -10.35
C PHE A 129 8.58 -4.98 -10.72
N TRP A 130 7.81 -4.02 -11.24
CA TRP A 130 8.34 -2.72 -11.66
C TRP A 130 8.89 -1.93 -10.48
N VAL A 131 8.21 -1.95 -9.33
CA VAL A 131 8.72 -1.34 -8.10
C VAL A 131 10.08 -1.93 -7.71
N THR A 132 10.23 -3.26 -7.76
CA THR A 132 11.49 -3.92 -7.42
C THR A 132 12.59 -3.61 -8.43
N VAL A 133 12.29 -3.56 -9.74
CA VAL A 133 13.25 -3.14 -10.77
C VAL A 133 13.73 -1.71 -10.51
N LEU A 134 12.80 -0.78 -10.25
CA LEU A 134 13.13 0.60 -9.92
C LEU A 134 13.94 0.71 -8.62
N ALA A 135 13.70 -0.17 -7.64
CA ALA A 135 14.45 -0.22 -6.38
C ALA A 135 15.94 -0.55 -6.55
N LEU A 136 16.34 -1.20 -7.64
CA LEU A 136 17.75 -1.48 -7.91
C LEU A 136 18.56 -0.18 -8.13
N ALA A 137 17.94 0.86 -8.68
CA ALA A 137 18.60 2.13 -8.95
C ALA A 137 19.08 2.85 -7.67
N PRO A 138 18.22 3.18 -6.68
CA PRO A 138 18.69 3.79 -5.43
C PRO A 138 19.66 2.87 -4.68
N LEU A 139 19.44 1.55 -4.66
CA LEU A 139 20.35 0.61 -4.00
C LEU A 139 21.74 0.62 -4.63
N ALA A 140 21.84 0.63 -5.96
CA ALA A 140 23.11 0.72 -6.68
C ALA A 140 23.80 2.07 -6.44
N VAL A 141 23.03 3.18 -6.45
CA VAL A 141 23.54 4.51 -6.15
C VAL A 141 24.09 4.56 -4.72
N LEU A 142 23.33 4.08 -3.73
CA LEU A 142 23.75 4.04 -2.33
C LEU A 142 25.01 3.20 -2.13
N ALA A 143 25.07 2.00 -2.74
CA ALA A 143 26.23 1.12 -2.64
C ALA A 143 27.51 1.77 -3.22
N ARG A 144 27.42 2.37 -4.41
CA ARG A 144 28.55 3.09 -5.05
C ARG A 144 28.96 4.32 -4.25
N SER A 145 27.98 5.07 -3.75
CA SER A 145 28.20 6.27 -2.96
C SER A 145 28.88 5.96 -1.63
N LEU A 146 28.45 4.91 -0.94
CA LEU A 146 29.07 4.44 0.30
C LEU A 146 30.53 4.03 0.08
N ALA A 147 30.83 3.38 -1.05
CA ALA A 147 32.20 3.10 -1.43
C ALA A 147 33.01 4.40 -1.59
N LEU A 148 32.50 5.41 -2.30
CA LEU A 148 33.19 6.69 -2.49
C LEU A 148 33.40 7.47 -1.19
N VAL A 149 32.46 7.43 -0.24
CA VAL A 149 32.64 8.01 1.09
C VAL A 149 33.83 7.37 1.83
N GLY A 150 34.07 6.08 1.61
CA GLY A 150 35.22 5.36 2.14
C GLY A 150 36.52 5.55 1.36
N ALA A 151 36.60 6.48 0.40
CA ALA A 151 37.80 6.71 -0.42
C ALA A 151 39.06 7.07 0.40
N PRO A 152 39.01 7.94 1.44
CA PRO A 152 40.21 8.36 2.18
C PRO A 152 40.92 7.21 2.91
N VAL A 153 40.21 6.11 3.17
CA VAL A 153 40.77 4.94 3.86
C VAL A 153 41.36 3.92 2.88
N ARG A 154 40.96 3.97 1.61
CA ARG A 154 41.24 2.92 0.61
C ARG A 154 42.10 3.38 -0.56
N TYR A 155 42.42 4.68 -0.67
CA TYR A 155 43.32 5.18 -1.71
C TYR A 155 44.74 4.63 -1.52
N PRO A 156 45.47 4.33 -2.61
CA PRO A 156 45.10 4.50 -4.02
C PRO A 156 44.22 3.37 -4.58
N TYR A 157 43.22 3.70 -5.40
CA TYR A 157 42.40 2.73 -6.15
C TYR A 157 41.66 3.39 -7.33
N ALA A 158 41.15 2.57 -8.25
CA ALA A 158 40.50 3.05 -9.47
C ALA A 158 39.08 2.46 -9.63
N PRO A 159 38.02 3.09 -9.08
CA PRO A 159 36.64 2.61 -9.24
C PRO A 159 36.16 2.69 -10.69
N GLN A 160 35.44 1.66 -11.12
CA GLN A 160 34.74 1.60 -12.42
C GLN A 160 33.25 1.94 -12.25
N PHE A 161 32.72 2.81 -13.11
CA PHE A 161 31.32 3.27 -13.07
C PHE A 161 30.44 2.68 -14.16
N GLY A 162 31.03 1.95 -15.11
CA GLY A 162 30.37 1.32 -16.24
C GLY A 162 31.27 1.36 -17.47
N GLU A 163 30.66 1.27 -18.64
CA GLU A 163 31.33 1.44 -19.93
C GLU A 163 30.73 2.61 -20.69
N VAL A 164 31.57 3.41 -21.33
CA VAL A 164 31.17 4.49 -22.23
C VAL A 164 31.84 4.21 -23.57
N ASN A 165 31.04 3.96 -24.61
CA ASN A 165 31.53 3.54 -25.93
C ASN A 165 32.38 2.25 -25.91
N GLY A 166 32.06 1.31 -25.02
CA GLY A 166 32.79 0.05 -24.86
C GLY A 166 34.08 0.16 -24.03
N GLU A 167 34.42 1.38 -23.56
CA GLU A 167 35.58 1.59 -22.70
C GLU A 167 35.16 1.75 -21.23
N PRO A 168 35.85 1.09 -20.28
CA PRO A 168 35.61 1.27 -18.86
C PRO A 168 35.70 2.74 -18.44
N ALA A 169 34.60 3.28 -17.92
CA ALA A 169 34.59 4.58 -17.26
C ALA A 169 35.19 4.43 -15.87
N VAL A 170 36.49 4.71 -15.75
CA VAL A 170 37.26 4.57 -14.52
C VAL A 170 37.69 5.94 -14.02
N TRP A 171 37.63 6.15 -12.71
CA TRP A 171 38.23 7.32 -12.05
C TRP A 171 39.41 6.85 -11.20
N ALA A 172 40.64 7.20 -11.57
CA ALA A 172 41.80 6.92 -10.70
C ALA A 172 41.80 7.89 -9.52
N ILE A 173 41.87 7.35 -8.30
CA ILE A 173 41.96 8.11 -7.05
C ILE A 173 43.33 7.79 -6.44
N ASP A 174 44.32 8.61 -6.74
CA ASP A 174 45.72 8.37 -6.39
C ASP A 174 46.22 9.33 -5.32
N THR A 175 45.52 10.46 -5.13
CA THR A 175 45.94 11.52 -4.23
C THR A 175 44.91 11.82 -3.14
N ALA A 176 45.39 12.40 -2.02
CA ALA A 176 44.50 12.79 -0.92
C ALA A 176 43.42 13.83 -1.33
N PRO A 177 43.71 14.86 -2.16
CA PRO A 177 42.67 15.75 -2.67
C PRO A 177 41.62 15.03 -3.52
N GLU A 178 42.02 14.08 -4.38
CA GLU A 178 41.07 13.27 -5.15
C GLU A 178 40.21 12.40 -4.25
N ALA A 179 40.77 11.80 -3.19
CA ALA A 179 40.00 11.04 -2.21
C ALA A 179 38.99 11.92 -1.45
N ALA A 180 39.34 13.17 -1.15
CA ALA A 180 38.42 14.15 -0.56
C ALA A 180 37.29 14.52 -1.54
N LEU A 181 37.60 14.73 -2.82
CA LEU A 181 36.59 14.96 -3.86
C LEU A 181 35.66 13.74 -4.01
N ALA A 182 36.21 12.53 -4.05
CA ALA A 182 35.44 11.29 -4.09
C ALA A 182 34.48 11.18 -2.90
N THR A 183 34.95 11.53 -1.69
CA THR A 183 34.09 11.58 -0.50
C THR A 183 32.93 12.54 -0.69
N GLY A 184 33.19 13.76 -1.20
CA GLY A 184 32.15 14.75 -1.48
C GLY A 184 31.11 14.25 -2.49
N VAL A 185 31.55 13.64 -3.58
CA VAL A 185 30.67 13.00 -4.58
C VAL A 185 29.86 11.86 -3.95
N GLY A 186 30.48 11.04 -3.10
CA GLY A 186 29.81 9.99 -2.35
C GLY A 186 28.72 10.52 -1.43
N VAL A 187 28.97 11.61 -0.69
CA VAL A 187 27.95 12.23 0.17
C VAL A 187 26.76 12.74 -0.64
N VAL A 188 27.01 13.40 -1.77
CA VAL A 188 25.93 13.84 -2.68
C VAL A 188 25.14 12.64 -3.21
N GLY A 189 25.83 11.58 -3.63
CA GLY A 189 25.21 10.35 -4.11
C GLY A 189 24.37 9.65 -3.03
N LEU A 190 24.79 9.66 -1.76
CA LEU A 190 23.98 9.15 -0.65
C LEU A 190 22.67 9.93 -0.52
N LEU A 191 22.72 11.26 -0.54
CA LEU A 191 21.51 12.09 -0.46
C LEU A 191 20.56 11.80 -1.62
N VAL A 192 21.09 11.74 -2.84
CA VAL A 192 20.31 11.39 -4.04
C VAL A 192 19.67 10.01 -3.88
N GLY A 193 20.44 8.99 -3.47
CA GLY A 193 19.95 7.63 -3.28
C GLY A 193 18.83 7.53 -2.23
N LEU A 194 18.92 8.28 -1.13
CA LEU A 194 17.87 8.33 -0.10
C LEU A 194 16.60 9.03 -0.60
N HIS A 195 16.74 10.12 -1.37
CA HIS A 195 15.58 10.78 -2.00
C HIS A 195 14.89 9.87 -3.02
N LEU A 196 15.65 9.17 -3.86
CA LEU A 196 15.10 8.17 -4.79
C LEU A 196 14.39 7.03 -4.04
N THR A 197 14.98 6.54 -2.95
CA THR A 197 14.37 5.53 -2.09
C THR A 197 13.01 6.00 -1.58
N ASN A 198 12.94 7.23 -1.08
CA ASN A 198 11.70 7.82 -0.58
C ASN A 198 10.64 8.00 -1.67
N LEU A 199 11.05 8.43 -2.86
CA LEU A 199 10.17 8.57 -4.01
C LEU A 199 9.55 7.24 -4.43
N ILE A 200 10.39 6.22 -4.62
CA ILE A 200 9.96 4.89 -5.09
C ILE A 200 9.11 4.20 -4.01
N ALA A 201 9.51 4.27 -2.75
CA ALA A 201 8.73 3.73 -1.65
C ALA A 201 7.39 4.48 -1.49
N GLY A 202 7.36 5.79 -1.73
CA GLY A 202 6.11 6.56 -1.80
C GLY A 202 5.16 6.02 -2.88
N GLY A 203 5.68 5.75 -4.08
CA GLY A 203 4.92 5.09 -5.14
C GLY A 203 4.41 3.69 -4.75
N ALA A 204 5.25 2.89 -4.10
CA ALA A 204 4.86 1.58 -3.59
C ALA A 204 3.75 1.66 -2.52
N ARG A 205 3.79 2.70 -1.67
CA ARG A 205 2.71 2.97 -0.69
C ARG A 205 1.39 3.25 -1.39
N LEU A 206 1.39 4.14 -2.38
CA LEU A 206 0.20 4.49 -3.16
C LEU A 206 -0.37 3.26 -3.88
N MET A 207 0.50 2.44 -4.46
CA MET A 207 0.12 1.17 -5.07
C MET A 207 -0.52 0.20 -4.07
N ALA A 208 0.03 0.09 -2.85
CA ALA A 208 -0.53 -0.76 -1.80
C ALA A 208 -1.91 -0.28 -1.36
N VAL A 209 -2.09 1.01 -1.11
CA VAL A 209 -3.40 1.58 -0.76
C VAL A 209 -4.41 1.37 -1.90
N ALA A 210 -4.03 1.65 -3.15
CA ALA A 210 -4.94 1.53 -4.28
C ALA A 210 -5.39 0.07 -4.54
N LEU A 211 -4.53 -0.92 -4.31
CA LEU A 211 -4.77 -2.30 -4.73
C LEU A 211 -5.07 -3.26 -3.57
N LEU A 212 -4.58 -3.02 -2.37
CA LEU A 212 -4.70 -3.98 -1.26
C LEU A 212 -5.81 -3.66 -0.25
N GLY A 213 -6.32 -2.42 -0.21
CA GLY A 213 -7.45 -2.04 0.65
C GLY A 213 -7.42 -0.56 1.02
N GLU A 214 -8.56 -0.04 1.47
CA GLU A 214 -8.66 1.31 2.03
C GLU A 214 -8.07 1.31 3.46
N SER A 215 -7.55 2.46 3.89
CA SER A 215 -7.02 2.63 5.24
C SER A 215 -8.15 2.91 6.23
N ASP A 216 -8.07 2.37 7.45
CA ASP A 216 -9.09 2.50 8.51
C ASP A 216 -9.40 3.95 8.95
N GLU A 217 -8.70 4.96 8.43
CA GLU A 217 -8.91 6.38 8.75
C GLU A 217 -10.29 6.92 8.30
N SER A 218 -11.08 6.17 7.52
CA SER A 218 -12.40 6.61 7.04
C SER A 218 -13.54 6.54 8.07
N ASP A 219 -13.35 5.94 9.25
CA ASP A 219 -14.43 5.77 10.25
C ASP A 219 -14.18 6.55 11.57
N GLY A 220 -13.24 7.51 11.55
CA GLY A 220 -12.73 8.16 12.75
C GLY A 220 -12.37 9.64 12.61
N GLY A 221 -13.31 10.46 12.13
CA GLY A 221 -13.39 11.89 12.44
C GLY A 221 -12.59 12.87 11.57
N ASP A 222 -13.32 13.67 10.78
CA ASP A 222 -13.24 15.15 10.81
C ASP A 222 -14.41 15.71 9.97
N ASP A 223 -15.59 15.80 10.60
CA ASP A 223 -16.68 16.64 10.13
C ASP A 223 -16.40 18.03 10.71
N GLY A 224 -15.59 18.83 10.01
CA GLY A 224 -15.01 20.01 10.66
C GLY A 224 -14.30 21.06 9.81
N ASP A 225 -14.19 20.95 8.48
CA ASP A 225 -13.71 22.09 7.67
C ASP A 225 -14.13 22.00 6.19
N ARG A 226 -15.45 22.01 5.93
CA ARG A 226 -15.94 22.36 4.59
C ARG A 226 -15.93 23.87 4.46
N VAL A 227 -14.80 24.40 3.99
CA VAL A 227 -14.71 25.76 3.42
C VAL A 227 -15.69 25.84 2.25
N THR A 228 -16.87 26.43 2.48
CA THR A 228 -17.79 26.82 1.42
C THR A 228 -17.14 27.97 0.65
N VAL A 229 -16.67 27.68 -0.57
CA VAL A 229 -16.25 28.72 -1.51
C VAL A 229 -17.52 29.40 -2.02
N GLU A 230 -17.79 30.58 -1.47
CA GLU A 230 -18.79 31.52 -1.97
C GLU A 230 -18.42 31.90 -3.41
N ARG A 231 -19.29 31.53 -4.34
CA ARG A 231 -19.14 31.82 -5.77
C ARG A 231 -19.84 33.14 -6.07
N ASP A 232 -19.14 34.24 -5.85
CA ASP A 232 -19.49 35.53 -6.44
C ASP A 232 -19.21 35.49 -7.95
N GLY A 233 -20.18 35.91 -8.75
CA GLY A 233 -20.06 35.91 -10.21
C GLY A 233 -21.38 36.11 -10.94
N ASP A 234 -22.00 37.27 -10.70
CA ASP A 234 -22.65 38.16 -11.65
C ASP A 234 -23.21 37.56 -12.95
N ARG A 235 -24.55 37.51 -13.03
CA ARG A 235 -25.26 37.83 -14.28
C ARG A 235 -26.45 38.71 -13.98
N GLU A 236 -26.30 39.99 -14.34
CA GLU A 236 -27.39 40.91 -14.65
C GLU A 236 -28.31 40.29 -15.71
N VAL A 237 -29.58 40.14 -15.38
CA VAL A 237 -30.68 40.27 -16.34
C VAL A 237 -31.78 41.06 -15.63
N ALA A 238 -31.97 42.30 -16.08
CA ALA A 238 -33.04 43.17 -15.65
C ALA A 238 -34.32 42.93 -16.48
N ASP A 239 -35.43 43.29 -15.84
CA ASP A 239 -36.78 43.62 -16.35
C ASP A 239 -37.71 42.49 -16.81
N ASP A 240 -38.76 42.20 -16.05
CA ASP A 240 -40.03 42.95 -16.13
C ASP A 240 -40.94 42.63 -14.89
N PRO A 241 -41.77 43.57 -14.38
CA PRO A 241 -42.59 43.38 -13.18
C PRO A 241 -44.09 43.24 -13.47
N ASP A 242 -44.70 42.17 -12.97
CA ASP A 242 -46.15 42.02 -12.74
C ASP A 242 -46.30 40.75 -11.88
N GLY A 243 -47.03 40.62 -10.78
CA GLY A 243 -48.06 41.39 -10.13
C GLY A 243 -48.76 40.39 -9.19
N SER A 244 -49.17 40.86 -8.00
CA SER A 244 -50.20 40.31 -7.10
C SER A 244 -50.05 38.91 -6.47
N ASP A 245 -50.12 38.92 -5.12
CA ASP A 245 -50.96 38.08 -4.23
C ASP A 245 -50.68 36.56 -4.17
N ASP A 246 -50.80 35.82 -3.07
CA ASP A 246 -51.48 36.01 -1.79
C ASP A 246 -50.91 35.01 -0.75
N ARG A 247 -51.36 35.19 0.48
CA ARG A 247 -50.94 34.62 1.77
C ARG A 247 -51.35 33.17 2.04
N GLY A 248 -50.75 32.61 3.10
CA GLY A 248 -51.37 31.61 4.02
C GLY A 248 -50.48 30.38 4.25
N ALA A 249 -49.82 30.20 5.41
CA ALA A 249 -50.38 29.77 6.71
C ALA A 249 -51.12 28.42 6.59
N ASP A 250 -51.01 27.40 7.42
CA ASP A 250 -50.31 27.02 8.65
C ASP A 250 -50.59 25.50 8.76
N SER A 251 -49.76 24.71 9.45
CA SER A 251 -50.25 23.78 10.49
C SER A 251 -49.14 22.86 10.99
N ASP A 252 -48.77 23.11 12.23
CA ASP A 252 -48.02 22.25 13.15
C ASP A 252 -48.75 20.94 13.48
N GLY A 253 -48.00 19.95 13.96
CA GLY A 253 -48.59 18.77 14.62
C GLY A 253 -47.63 17.63 14.93
N GLU A 254 -46.65 17.85 15.81
CA GLU A 254 -46.06 16.78 16.64
C GLU A 254 -47.03 16.38 17.77
N PRO A 255 -46.94 15.13 18.24
CA PRO A 255 -46.73 14.98 19.68
C PRO A 255 -45.72 13.88 20.07
N ASP A 256 -45.02 14.22 21.15
CA ASP A 256 -44.02 13.48 21.91
C ASP A 256 -44.51 12.23 22.68
N ALA A 257 -43.50 11.43 23.07
CA ALA A 257 -43.24 10.87 24.40
C ALA A 257 -43.71 9.45 24.80
N ASP A 258 -42.66 8.66 25.08
CA ASP A 258 -42.37 7.93 26.34
C ASP A 258 -43.00 6.57 26.67
N GLY A 259 -42.12 5.65 27.11
CA GLY A 259 -42.50 4.48 27.92
C GLY A 259 -41.48 3.34 28.02
N PHE A 260 -40.37 3.54 28.74
CA PHE A 260 -39.50 2.48 29.27
C PHE A 260 -40.12 1.80 30.50
N GLN A 261 -40.13 0.45 30.60
CA GLN A 261 -39.68 -0.28 31.81
C GLN A 261 -39.58 -1.81 31.67
N PHE A 262 -38.90 -2.39 32.66
CA PHE A 262 -37.97 -3.54 32.68
C PHE A 262 -38.59 -4.86 33.22
N ASP A 263 -38.02 -5.98 32.79
CA ASP A 263 -37.79 -7.30 33.44
C ASP A 263 -38.85 -7.98 34.33
N ALA A 264 -39.10 -9.27 34.05
CA ALA A 264 -38.61 -10.39 34.88
C ALA A 264 -39.11 -11.76 34.36
N ASP A 265 -38.16 -12.67 34.14
CA ASP A 265 -38.32 -14.11 33.96
C ASP A 265 -38.34 -14.82 35.33
N PRO A 266 -39.20 -15.84 35.52
CA PRO A 266 -38.76 -17.02 36.25
C PRO A 266 -39.14 -18.35 35.56
N ALA A 267 -38.12 -19.21 35.46
CA ALA A 267 -38.17 -20.59 34.99
C ALA A 267 -39.04 -21.54 35.82
N ASP A 268 -39.84 -22.35 35.10
CA ASP A 268 -40.14 -23.81 35.19
C ASP A 268 -40.59 -24.47 36.53
N PRO A 269 -41.09 -25.73 36.51
CA PRO A 269 -41.91 -26.47 35.52
C PRO A 269 -43.08 -27.25 36.17
N ASP A 270 -44.01 -27.81 35.39
CA ASP A 270 -44.37 -29.25 35.46
C ASP A 270 -45.36 -29.68 34.36
N PRO A 271 -45.33 -30.95 33.94
CA PRO A 271 -46.04 -31.49 32.78
C PRO A 271 -47.45 -31.96 33.12
N ASP A 272 -48.39 -31.74 32.20
CA ASP A 272 -49.75 -32.29 32.25
C ASP A 272 -49.74 -33.74 31.74
N PRO A 273 -50.13 -34.74 32.55
CA PRO A 273 -50.45 -36.08 32.07
C PRO A 273 -51.93 -36.16 31.70
N ASP A 274 -52.29 -37.22 30.97
CA ASP A 274 -53.65 -37.65 30.65
C ASP A 274 -54.36 -36.90 29.51
N ASP A 275 -55.08 -37.52 28.59
CA ASP A 275 -55.39 -38.92 28.29
C ASP A 275 -56.34 -38.87 27.08
N ARG A 276 -56.51 -40.04 26.44
CA ARG A 276 -57.66 -40.49 25.63
C ARG A 276 -57.62 -40.31 24.11
N GLY A 277 -57.50 -41.46 23.47
CA GLY A 277 -57.99 -41.74 22.12
C GLY A 277 -57.47 -43.05 21.57
#